data_AF-A0A2M7ZMA5-F1
#
_entry.id   AF-A0A2M7ZMA5-F1
#
_cell.length_a   1.000
_cell.length_b   1.000
_cell.length_c   1.000
_cell.angle_alpha   90.00
_cell.angle_beta   90.00
_cell.angle_gamma   90.00
#
_symmetry.space_group_name_H-M   'P 1'
#
loop_
_entity.id
_entity.type
_entity.pdbx_description
1 polymer ?
#
loop_
_entity_poly.entity_id
_entity_poly.type
_entity_poly.pdbx_seq_one_letter_code
_entity_poly.pdbx_strand_id
1 'polypeptide(L)'
;MTGNSLDIKHNQLEKLKQLFPEAITEGTVDWEKLQASLGKENIEFQNERYVLNWAGKTDSFRVLQQSTTATLKPCPGEGINDGFLPSP
;
A
#
# COMPACT_ATOMS: atom_id res chain seq x y z
N MET A 1 -14.50 -15.37 -11.18
CA MET A 1 -14.40 -15.05 -9.74
C MET A 1 -13.93 -13.60 -9.66
N THR A 2 -14.81 -12.68 -9.25
CA THR A 2 -14.57 -11.23 -9.33
C THR A 2 -13.46 -10.82 -8.37
N GLY A 3 -12.33 -10.36 -8.90
CA GLY A 3 -11.24 -9.81 -8.13
C GLY A 3 -11.66 -8.48 -7.51
N ASN A 4 -12.31 -8.54 -6.36
CA ASN A 4 -12.61 -7.36 -5.56
C ASN A 4 -11.28 -6.85 -5.00
N SER A 5 -10.69 -5.92 -5.73
CA SER A 5 -9.53 -5.14 -5.32
C SER A 5 -9.88 -4.49 -3.98
N LEU A 6 -9.31 -4.98 -2.89
CA LEU A 6 -9.41 -4.30 -1.60
C LEU A 6 -8.83 -2.91 -1.81
N ASP A 7 -9.67 -1.88 -1.70
CA ASP A 7 -9.23 -0.50 -1.83
C ASP A 7 -8.27 -0.21 -0.66
N ILE A 8 -6.97 -0.36 -0.93
CA ILE A 8 -5.89 -0.26 0.07
C ILE A 8 -5.97 1.10 0.76
N LYS A 9 -6.34 2.14 0.01
CA LYS A 9 -6.48 3.50 0.55
C LYS A 9 -7.67 3.60 1.49
N HIS A 10 -8.81 3.00 1.12
CA HIS A 10 -9.97 2.94 1.99
C HIS A 10 -9.66 2.14 3.28
N ASN A 11 -8.98 1.01 3.17
CA ASN A 11 -8.57 0.21 4.34
C ASN A 11 -7.59 0.99 5.24
N GLN A 12 -6.64 1.72 4.66
CA GLN A 12 -5.73 2.60 5.41
C GLN A 12 -6.47 3.73 6.12
N LEU A 13 -7.46 4.35 5.47
CA LEU A 13 -8.31 5.37 6.08
C LEU A 13 -9.14 4.82 7.23
N GLU A 14 -9.73 3.64 7.07
CA GLU A 14 -10.49 2.97 8.14
C GLU A 14 -9.60 2.65 9.35
N LYS A 15 -8.36 2.19 9.12
CA LYS A 15 -7.37 1.98 10.20
C LYS A 15 -6.99 3.27 10.91
N LEU A 16 -6.75 4.34 10.15
CA LEU A 16 -6.49 5.68 10.71
C LEU A 16 -7.67 6.16 11.55
N LYS A 17 -8.91 5.94 11.09
CA LYS A 17 -10.13 6.27 11.83
C LYS A 17 -10.26 5.51 13.14
N GLN A 18 -9.85 4.24 13.16
CA GLN A 18 -9.87 3.42 14.39
C GLN A 18 -8.86 3.88 15.43
N LEU A 19 -7.70 4.35 14.99
CA LEU A 19 -6.61 4.77 15.89
C LEU A 19 -6.75 6.24 16.33
N PHE A 20 -7.12 7.13 15.40
CA PHE A 20 -7.19 8.58 15.58
C PHE A 20 -8.49 9.13 14.99
N PRO A 21 -9.66 8.83 15.57
CA PRO A 21 -10.94 9.29 15.05
C PRO A 21 -11.03 10.82 15.03
N GLU A 22 -10.41 11.51 15.98
CA GLU A 22 -10.35 12.97 16.04
C GLU A 22 -9.57 13.60 14.88
N ALA A 23 -8.63 12.85 14.28
CA ALA A 23 -7.82 13.29 13.16
C ALA A 23 -8.53 13.12 11.80
N ILE A 24 -9.72 12.53 11.76
CA ILE A 24 -10.51 12.40 10.53
C ILE A 24 -11.73 13.31 10.61
N THR A 25 -11.81 14.28 9.70
CA THR A 25 -12.96 15.18 9.57
C THR A 25 -13.49 15.10 8.14
N GLU A 26 -14.80 14.83 8.00
CA GLU A 26 -15.50 14.77 6.70
C GLU A 26 -14.87 13.83 5.66
N GLY A 27 -14.26 12.71 6.12
CA GLY A 27 -13.61 11.74 5.23
C GLY A 27 -12.22 12.17 4.74
N THR A 28 -11.70 13.27 5.26
CA THR A 28 -10.33 13.76 5.02
C THR A 28 -9.50 13.70 6.31
N VAL A 29 -8.18 13.59 6.17
CA VAL A 29 -7.26 13.58 7.30
C VAL A 29 -6.92 15.03 7.66
N ASP A 30 -7.29 15.44 8.87
CA ASP A 30 -6.90 16.70 9.47
C ASP A 30 -5.49 16.55 10.06
N TRP A 31 -4.52 17.12 9.36
CA TRP A 31 -3.11 17.00 9.73
C TRP A 31 -2.81 17.68 11.07
N GLU A 32 -3.46 18.79 11.40
CA GLU A 32 -3.22 19.50 12.66
C GLU A 32 -3.65 18.65 13.85
N LYS A 33 -4.83 18.02 13.75
CA LYS A 33 -5.33 17.12 14.79
C LYS A 33 -4.53 15.83 14.87
N LEU A 34 -4.12 15.26 13.73
CA LEU A 34 -3.25 14.08 13.73
C LEU A 34 -1.91 14.36 14.44
N GLN A 35 -1.30 15.50 14.13
CA GLN A 35 -0.06 15.94 14.76
C GLN A 35 -0.25 16.20 16.27
N ALA A 36 -1.39 16.77 16.66
CA ALA A 36 -1.72 16.97 18.07
C ALA A 36 -1.89 15.64 18.82
N SER A 37 -2.58 14.66 18.24
CA SER A 37 -2.81 13.33 18.84
C SER A 37 -1.54 12.49 18.96
N LEU A 38 -0.62 12.59 18.00
CA LEU A 38 0.69 11.91 18.05
C LEU A 38 1.65 12.56 19.06
N GLY A 39 1.38 13.79 19.48
CA GLY A 39 2.27 14.60 20.31
C GLY A 39 3.39 15.22 19.49
N LYS A 40 3.56 16.55 19.60
CA LYS A 40 4.56 17.32 18.84
C LYS A 40 6.01 16.85 19.04
N GLU A 41 6.29 16.21 20.17
CA GLU A 41 7.59 15.65 20.52
C GLU A 41 7.94 14.36 19.76
N ASN A 42 6.94 13.63 19.27
CA ASN A 42 7.13 12.41 18.47
C ASN A 42 7.19 12.70 16.95
N ILE A 43 7.10 13.98 16.57
CA ILE A 43 7.07 14.40 15.16
C ILE A 43 8.40 15.04 14.84
N GLU A 44 9.29 14.23 14.29
CA GLU A 44 10.57 14.68 13.80
C GLU A 44 10.35 15.53 12.53
N PHE A 45 10.38 16.85 12.66
CA PHE A 45 10.47 17.78 11.52
C PHE A 45 11.89 17.79 10.93
N GLN A 46 12.57 16.65 10.91
CA GLN A 46 13.76 16.51 10.09
C GLN A 46 13.26 16.45 8.67
N ASN A 47 13.31 17.61 8.03
CA ASN A 47 13.52 17.74 6.61
C ASN A 47 14.82 16.99 6.31
N GLU A 48 14.74 15.65 6.24
CA GLU A 48 15.84 14.77 5.93
C GLU A 48 16.41 15.31 4.61
N ARG A 49 17.58 15.95 4.69
CA ARG A 49 18.18 16.70 3.57
C ARG A 49 18.53 15.80 2.37
N TYR A 50 18.26 14.50 2.47
CA TYR A 50 18.56 13.48 1.49
C TYR A 50 17.31 12.68 1.11
N VAL A 51 16.26 13.36 0.65
CA VAL A 51 15.21 12.67 -0.09
C VAL A 51 15.75 12.33 -1.47
N LEU A 52 15.91 11.03 -1.76
CA LEU A 52 16.19 10.58 -3.12
C LEU A 52 14.96 10.91 -3.99
N ASN A 53 15.08 11.98 -4.78
CA ASN A 53 14.04 12.47 -5.67
C ASN A 53 14.51 12.24 -7.11
N TRP A 54 13.78 11.41 -7.84
CA TRP A 54 14.06 11.06 -9.22
C TRP A 54 12.77 11.11 -10.03
N ALA A 55 12.88 11.42 -11.33
CA ALA A 55 11.72 11.55 -12.20
C ALA A 55 10.96 10.22 -12.28
N GLY A 56 9.67 10.23 -11.94
CA GLY A 56 8.83 9.02 -11.94
C GLY A 56 8.83 8.22 -10.63
N LYS A 57 9.43 8.72 -9.54
CA LYS A 57 9.30 8.10 -8.20
C LYS A 57 7.85 7.89 -7.81
N THR A 58 7.03 8.95 -7.92
CA THR A 58 5.60 8.90 -7.58
C THR A 58 4.83 7.92 -8.46
N ASP A 59 5.12 7.89 -9.77
CA ASP A 59 4.48 6.94 -10.69
C ASP A 59 4.88 5.50 -10.39
N SER A 60 6.13 5.27 -10.00
CA SER A 60 6.61 3.95 -9.59
C SER A 60 5.90 3.45 -8.33
N PHE A 61 5.71 4.33 -7.33
CA PHE A 61 4.90 3.99 -6.15
C PHE A 61 3.44 3.70 -6.52
N ARG A 62 2.87 4.44 -7.47
CA ARG A 62 1.51 4.20 -7.96
C ARG A 62 1.42 2.82 -8.61
N VAL A 63 2.38 2.45 -9.45
CA VAL A 63 2.45 1.12 -10.10
C VAL A 63 2.66 0.00 -9.09
N LEU A 64 3.48 0.20 -8.06
CA LEU A 64 3.65 -0.78 -6.97
C LEU A 64 2.36 -1.04 -6.19
N GLN A 65 1.54 0.00 -5.99
CA GLN A 65 0.25 -0.12 -5.31
C GLN A 65 -0.86 -0.60 -6.24
N GLN A 66 -0.62 -0.69 -7.54
CA GLN A 66 -1.59 -1.25 -8.49
C GLN A 66 -1.64 -2.77 -8.35
N SER A 67 -2.83 -3.31 -8.17
CA SER A 67 -3.07 -4.74 -8.16
C SER A 67 -2.82 -5.32 -9.55
N THR A 68 -1.95 -6.33 -9.65
CA THR A 68 -1.78 -7.08 -10.90
C THR A 68 -2.83 -8.18 -10.99
N THR A 69 -3.52 -8.27 -12.11
CA THR A 69 -4.43 -9.38 -12.43
C THR A 69 -3.71 -10.48 -13.24
N ALA A 70 -2.44 -10.28 -13.57
CA ALA A 70 -1.68 -11.22 -14.38
C ALA A 70 -1.15 -12.38 -13.52
N THR A 71 -1.51 -13.61 -13.89
CA THR A 71 -0.92 -14.84 -13.35
C THR A 71 0.19 -15.31 -14.28
N LEU A 72 1.31 -15.77 -13.72
CA LEU A 72 2.38 -16.41 -14.50
C LEU A 72 1.82 -17.63 -15.23
N LYS A 73 2.16 -17.78 -16.51
CA LYS A 73 1.85 -19.01 -17.26
C LYS A 73 2.93 -20.05 -16.96
N PRO A 74 2.58 -21.30 -16.67
CA PRO A 74 3.59 -22.35 -16.52
C PRO A 74 4.34 -22.53 -17.84
N CYS A 75 5.68 -22.48 -17.77
CA CYS A 75 6.57 -22.84 -18.88
C CYS A 75 7.00 -24.30 -18.70
N PRO A 76 6.49 -25.23 -19.53
CA PRO A 76 6.87 -26.63 -19.41
C PRO A 76 8.33 -26.83 -19.81
N GLY A 77 9.12 -27.53 -18.99
CA GLY A 77 10.49 -27.96 -19.31
C GLY A 77 11.62 -27.30 -18.51
N GLU A 78 11.34 -26.27 -17.71
CA GLU A 78 12.34 -25.61 -16.84
C GLU A 78 12.00 -25.77 -15.34
N GLY A 79 10.88 -26.42 -15.00
CA GLY A 79 10.39 -26.57 -13.64
C GLY A 79 11.00 -27.77 -12.91
N ILE A 80 11.53 -27.55 -11.69
CA ILE A 80 12.06 -28.61 -10.82
C ILE A 80 10.98 -29.63 -10.40
N ASN A 81 9.69 -29.33 -10.59
CA ASN A 81 8.55 -30.19 -10.24
C ASN A 81 7.61 -30.44 -11.44
N ASP A 82 8.14 -30.72 -12.63
CA ASP A 82 7.36 -31.07 -13.84
C ASP A 82 6.80 -32.52 -13.80
N GLY A 83 6.38 -33.00 -12.63
CA GLY A 83 6.12 -34.42 -12.40
C GLY A 83 5.17 -34.76 -11.26
N PHE A 84 4.01 -34.12 -11.19
CA PHE A 84 2.87 -34.76 -10.52
C PHE A 84 1.53 -34.22 -11.02
N LEU A 85 1.02 -34.84 -12.09
CA LEU A 85 -0.41 -34.87 -12.37
C LEU A 85 -0.82 -36.34 -12.47
N PRO A 86 -1.56 -36.89 -11.52
CA PRO A 86 -2.51 -37.93 -11.82
C PRO A 86 -3.84 -37.27 -12.18
N SER A 87 -4.30 -37.55 -13.41
CA SER A 87 -5.72 -37.54 -13.79
C SER A 87 -6.10 -38.98 -14.12
N PRO A 88 -7.38 -39.39 -14.02
CA PRO A 88 -8.60 -38.58 -13.99
C PRO A 88 -9.36 -38.56 -12.65
#